data_AF-A0A2G2C268-F1
#
_entry.id   AF-A0A2G2C268-F1
#
_cell.length_a   1.000
_cell.length_b   1.000
_cell.length_c   1.000
_cell.angle_alpha   90.00
_cell.angle_beta   90.00
_cell.angle_gamma   90.00
#
_symmetry.space_group_name_H-M   'P 1'
#
loop_
_entity.id
_entity.type
_entity.pdbx_description
1 polymer ?
#
loop_
_entity_poly.entity_id
_entity_poly.type
_entity_poly.pdbx_seq_one_letter_code
_entity_poly.pdbx_strand_id
1 'polypeptide(L)'
;DIEHWGWHFRPPGGDSPNILRRRLLPWVASLSRDTVAICHIGVMRVLLAHATGWGFDGPAPFQIKRNRLYLLEISPSGWRAIPEPIRLEHRP
;
A
#
# COMPACT_ATOMS: atom_id res chain seq x y z
N ASP A 1 -15.74 7.18 6.54
CA ASP A 1 -14.28 7.35 6.50
C ASP A 1 -13.63 6.05 6.08
N ILE A 2 -12.52 6.08 5.32
CA ILE A 2 -11.77 4.86 4.92
C ILE A 2 -11.20 4.11 6.12
N GLU A 3 -10.98 4.82 7.22
CA GLU A 3 -10.49 4.29 8.50
C GLU A 3 -11.44 3.30 9.17
N HIS A 4 -12.66 3.12 8.65
CA HIS A 4 -13.65 2.17 9.18
C HIS A 4 -14.23 1.26 8.10
N TRP A 5 -13.57 1.16 6.94
CA TRP A 5 -14.05 0.30 5.85
C TRP A 5 -13.80 -1.19 6.13
N GLY A 6 -12.76 -1.51 6.90
CA GLY A 6 -12.24 -2.86 6.93
C GLY A 6 -11.80 -3.34 5.54
N TRP A 7 -11.34 -4.59 5.45
CA TRP A 7 -10.88 -5.19 4.20
C TRP A 7 -12.01 -5.53 3.20
N HIS A 8 -13.26 -5.58 3.68
CA HIS A 8 -14.39 -6.15 2.95
C HIS A 8 -15.46 -5.14 2.52
N PHE A 9 -15.38 -3.87 2.96
CA PHE A 9 -16.28 -2.83 2.44
C PHE A 9 -16.19 -2.73 0.92
N ARG A 10 -17.35 -2.58 0.27
CA ARG A 10 -17.48 -2.39 -1.17
C ARG A 10 -18.36 -1.18 -1.43
N PRO A 11 -17.86 -0.14 -2.11
CA PRO A 11 -18.74 0.90 -2.62
C PRO A 11 -19.61 0.32 -3.75
N PRO A 12 -20.75 0.97 -4.10
CA PRO A 12 -21.59 0.55 -5.21
C PRO A 12 -20.78 0.39 -6.51
N GLY A 13 -20.81 -0.81 -7.10
CA GLY A 13 -20.08 -1.13 -8.34
C GLY A 13 -18.55 -1.20 -8.23
N GLY A 14 -17.97 -1.10 -7.03
CA GLY A 14 -16.52 -1.09 -6.84
C GLY A 14 -15.96 -2.31 -6.10
N ASP A 15 -14.63 -2.44 -6.18
CA ASP A 15 -13.87 -3.47 -5.49
C ASP A 15 -13.65 -3.13 -4.00
N SER A 16 -13.56 -4.17 -3.16
CA SER A 16 -13.07 -4.02 -1.79
C SER A 16 -11.53 -3.92 -1.74
N PRO A 17 -10.95 -3.36 -0.66
CA PRO A 17 -9.50 -3.38 -0.45
C PRO A 17 -8.90 -4.80 -0.56
N ASN A 18 -9.61 -5.83 -0.09
CA ASN A 18 -9.15 -7.22 -0.21
C ASN A 18 -9.16 -7.76 -1.65
N ILE A 19 -10.11 -7.34 -2.50
CA ILE A 19 -10.09 -7.74 -3.93
C ILE A 19 -8.85 -7.15 -4.60
N LEU A 20 -8.53 -5.89 -4.31
CA LEU A 20 -7.31 -5.26 -4.81
C LEU A 20 -6.06 -5.97 -4.27
N ARG A 21 -6.02 -6.28 -2.97
CA ARG A 21 -4.92 -7.04 -2.34
C ARG A 21 -4.68 -8.39 -3.03
N ARG A 22 -5.74 -9.15 -3.32
CA ARG A 22 -5.66 -10.45 -4.01
C ARG A 22 -5.03 -10.36 -5.40
N ARG A 23 -5.14 -9.22 -6.10
CA ARG A 23 -4.48 -8.99 -7.39
C ARG A 23 -3.02 -8.55 -7.22
N LEU A 24 -2.74 -7.77 -6.17
CA LEU A 24 -1.42 -7.22 -5.93
C LEU A 24 -0.42 -8.23 -5.35
N LEU A 25 -0.84 -9.12 -4.44
CA LEU A 25 0.08 -10.07 -3.81
C LEU A 25 0.76 -11.02 -4.81
N PRO A 26 0.06 -11.61 -5.80
CA PRO A 26 0.72 -12.42 -6.83
C PRO A 26 1.71 -11.62 -7.67
N TRP A 27 1.38 -10.37 -8.03
CA TRP A 27 2.31 -9.49 -8.73
C TRP A 27 3.57 -9.24 -7.91
N VAL A 28 3.44 -8.90 -6.62
CA VAL A 28 4.60 -8.69 -5.75
C VAL A 28 5.42 -9.96 -5.56
N ALA A 29 4.78 -11.12 -5.40
CA ALA A 29 5.47 -12.40 -5.27
C ALA A 29 6.25 -12.78 -6.55
N SER A 30 5.90 -12.23 -7.70
CA SER A 30 6.63 -12.45 -8.96
C SER A 30 7.88 -11.58 -9.13
N LEU A 31 8.07 -10.56 -8.28
CA LEU A 31 9.20 -9.64 -8.38
C LEU A 31 10.48 -10.31 -7.88
N SER A 32 11.56 -10.20 -8.67
CA SER A 32 12.86 -10.83 -8.37
C SER A 32 13.98 -9.82 -8.09
N ARG A 33 13.65 -8.52 -8.05
CA ARG A 33 14.59 -7.40 -7.88
C ARG A 33 13.87 -6.18 -7.33
N ASP A 34 14.64 -5.21 -6.86
CA ASP A 34 14.13 -3.89 -6.51
C ASP A 34 13.30 -3.31 -7.66
N THR A 35 12.07 -2.94 -7.35
CA THR A 35 11.06 -2.55 -8.34
C THR A 35 10.32 -1.31 -7.84
N VAL A 36 10.16 -0.33 -8.73
CA VAL A 36 9.37 0.87 -8.47
C VAL A 36 8.01 0.73 -9.12
N ALA A 37 6.94 0.87 -8.34
CA ALA A 37 5.57 0.97 -8.85
C ALA A 37 5.08 2.42 -8.79
N ILE A 38 4.75 2.98 -9.96
CA ILE A 38 4.03 4.25 -10.08
C ILE A 38 2.54 3.90 -10.14
N CYS A 39 1.78 4.33 -9.13
CA CYS A 39 0.40 3.93 -8.97
C CYS A 39 -0.44 4.99 -8.26
N HIS A 40 -1.73 4.70 -8.10
CA HIS A 40 -2.67 5.57 -7.41
C HIS A 40 -2.78 5.24 -5.91
N ILE A 41 -3.33 6.18 -5.15
CA ILE A 41 -3.47 6.10 -3.69
C ILE A 41 -4.17 4.81 -3.20
N GLY A 42 -5.10 4.25 -3.98
CA GLY A 42 -5.77 3.00 -3.61
C GLY A 42 -4.82 1.80 -3.54
N VAL A 43 -3.91 1.67 -4.51
CA VAL A 43 -2.87 0.63 -4.51
C VAL A 43 -1.90 0.86 -3.36
N MET A 44 -1.42 2.10 -3.19
CA MET A 44 -0.52 2.46 -2.12
C MET A 44 -1.10 2.12 -0.74
N ARG A 45 -2.36 2.49 -0.48
CA ARG A 45 -3.05 2.19 0.78
C ARG A 45 -3.13 0.70 1.06
N VAL A 46 -3.48 -0.11 0.06
CA VAL A 46 -3.58 -1.57 0.24
C VAL A 46 -2.23 -2.20 0.54
N LEU A 47 -1.16 -1.79 -0.16
CA LEU A 47 0.18 -2.32 0.08
C LEU A 47 0.73 -1.89 1.44
N LEU A 48 0.57 -0.60 1.81
CA LEU A 48 0.98 -0.09 3.12
C LEU A 48 0.17 -0.73 4.25
N ALA A 49 -1.15 -0.85 4.09
CA ALA A 49 -2.01 -1.54 5.06
C ALA A 49 -1.59 -3.01 5.25
N HIS A 50 -1.25 -3.69 4.15
CA HIS A 50 -0.75 -5.06 4.23
C HIS A 50 0.59 -5.14 4.98
N ALA A 51 1.51 -4.22 4.72
CA ALA A 51 2.84 -4.20 5.32
C ALA A 51 2.85 -3.72 6.79
N THR A 52 1.91 -2.88 7.21
CA THR A 52 1.80 -2.39 8.59
C THR A 52 0.82 -3.19 9.44
N GLY A 53 0.09 -4.13 8.85
CA GLY A 53 -1.00 -4.84 9.51
C GLY A 53 -2.23 -3.97 9.79
N TRP A 54 -2.32 -2.76 9.20
CA TRP A 54 -3.47 -1.89 9.40
C TRP A 54 -4.73 -2.48 8.77
N GLY A 55 -5.75 -2.71 9.59
CA GLY A 55 -6.98 -3.38 9.21
C GLY A 55 -8.00 -2.54 8.48
N PHE A 56 -7.71 -1.27 8.20
CA PHE A 56 -8.73 -0.24 7.92
C PHE A 56 -9.74 -0.11 9.07
N ASP A 57 -9.21 -0.18 10.29
CA ASP A 57 -9.97 -0.07 11.54
C ASP A 57 -9.23 0.90 12.47
N GLY A 58 -9.70 2.14 12.49
CA GLY A 58 -9.06 3.25 13.16
C GLY A 58 -8.00 3.98 12.32
N PRO A 59 -7.32 4.95 12.94
CA PRO A 59 -6.39 5.85 12.26
C PRO A 59 -5.30 5.12 11.49
N ALA A 60 -5.05 5.56 10.26
CA ALA A 60 -3.95 4.99 9.47
C ALA A 60 -2.59 5.29 10.14
N PRO A 61 -1.69 4.30 10.28
CA PRO A 61 -0.36 4.52 10.87
C PRO A 61 0.62 5.20 9.90
N PHE A 62 0.13 5.73 8.78
CA PHE A 62 0.92 6.36 7.74
C PHE A 62 0.14 7.49 7.06
N GLN A 63 0.87 8.42 6.43
CA GLN A 63 0.29 9.47 5.59
C GLN A 63 0.85 9.40 4.17
N ILE A 64 -0.03 9.32 3.17
CA ILE A 64 0.35 9.36 1.75
C ILE A 64 0.34 10.82 1.26
N LYS A 65 1.50 11.32 0.85
CA LYS A 65 1.74 12.68 0.36
C LYS A 65 2.30 12.63 -1.06
N ARG A 66 2.06 13.69 -1.83
CA ARG A 66 2.62 13.84 -3.19
C ARG A 66 4.14 13.97 -3.14
N ASN A 67 4.80 13.62 -4.25
CA ASN A 67 6.26 13.73 -4.42
C ASN A 67 7.03 12.98 -3.33
N ARG A 68 6.57 11.78 -2.99
CA ARG A 68 7.15 10.89 -2.00
C ARG A 68 7.25 9.47 -2.55
N LEU A 69 8.35 8.80 -2.22
CA LEU A 69 8.53 7.37 -2.43
C LEU A 69 8.33 6.65 -1.08
N TYR A 70 7.52 5.60 -1.09
CA TYR A 70 7.21 4.78 0.07
C TYR A 70 7.89 3.43 -0.12
N LEU A 71 8.85 3.10 0.74
CA LEU A 71 9.63 1.87 0.61
C LEU A 71 8.97 0.74 1.39
N LEU A 72 8.77 -0.38 0.68
CA LEU A 72 8.32 -1.64 1.26
C LEU A 72 9.45 -2.66 1.09
N GLU A 73 9.92 -3.19 2.20
CA GLU A 73 10.84 -4.32 2.20
C GLU A 73 10.02 -5.60 2.33
N ILE A 74 10.32 -6.55 1.44
CA ILE A 74 9.58 -7.81 1.34
C ILE A 74 10.59 -8.94 1.48
N SER A 75 10.35 -9.83 2.44
CA SER A 75 11.22 -10.98 2.70
C SER A 75 10.39 -12.21 3.08
N PRO A 76 11.00 -13.39 3.23
CA PRO A 76 10.29 -14.57 3.71
C PRO A 76 9.66 -14.41 5.11
N SER A 77 10.19 -13.50 5.95
CA SER A 77 9.62 -13.22 7.28
C SER A 77 8.42 -12.28 7.25
N GLY A 78 8.11 -11.69 6.08
CA GLY A 78 6.95 -10.83 5.89
C GLY A 78 7.31 -9.52 5.20
N TRP A 79 6.43 -8.55 5.37
CA TRP A 79 6.53 -7.22 4.77
C TRP A 79 6.81 -6.20 5.85
N ARG A 80 7.61 -5.18 5.51
CA ARG A 80 7.90 -4.05 6.38
C ARG A 80 7.78 -2.77 5.58
N ALA A 81 6.94 -1.84 6.05
CA ALA A 81 6.93 -0.48 5.52
C ALA A 81 7.96 0.37 6.26
N ILE A 82 8.83 1.07 5.52
CA ILE A 82 9.75 2.03 6.12
C ILE A 82 8.96 3.28 6.55
N PRO A 83 9.02 3.69 7.84
CA PRO A 83 8.13 4.73 8.37
C PRO A 83 8.27 6.10 7.71
N GLU A 84 9.50 6.53 7.40
CA GLU A 84 9.74 7.85 6.83
C GLU A 84 9.82 7.76 5.29
N PRO A 85 8.88 8.37 4.55
CA PRO A 85 8.89 8.33 3.11
C PRO A 85 9.97 9.25 2.52
N ILE A 86 10.62 8.81 1.46
CA ILE A 86 11.68 9.56 0.79
C ILE A 86 11.07 10.70 -0.02
N ARG A 87 11.52 11.94 0.21
CA ARG A 87 11.14 13.10 -0.62
C ARG A 87 11.80 13.01 -1.98
N LEU A 88 10.98 12.99 -3.03
CA LEU A 88 11.48 13.10 -4.39
C LEU A 88 11.88 14.54 -4.67
N GLU A 89 13.07 14.70 -5.22
CA GLU A 89 13.60 15.97 -5.69
C GLU A 89 13.12 16.23 -7.12
N HIS A 90 12.86 17.49 -7.44
CA HIS A 90 12.58 17.89 -8.80
C HIS A 90 13.89 17.84 -9.60
N ARG A 91 13.93 17.05 -10.68
CA ARG A 91 15.01 17.14 -11.67
C ARG A 91 14.50 17.94 -12.87
N PRO A 92 15.12 19.10 -13.17
CA PRO A 92 14.79 19.90 -14.35
C PRO A 92 15.20 19.21 -15.65
#